data_AF-A0A351SFF8-F1
#
_entry.id   AF-A0A351SFF8-F1
#
_cell.length_a   1.000
_cell.length_b   1.000
_cell.length_c   1.000
_cell.angle_alpha   90.00
_cell.angle_beta   90.00
_cell.angle_gamma   90.00
#
_symmetry.space_group_name_H-M   'P 1'
#
loop_
_entity.id
_entity.type
_entity.pdbx_description
1 polymer ?
#
loop_
_entity_poly.entity_id
_entity_poly.type
_entity_poly.pdbx_seq_one_letter_code
_entity_poly.pdbx_strand_id
1 'polypeptide(L)'
;MKKIALIGLIALALGACSDSEENNDTQNYSASQLQTYKAAIPKSSRLSVNAEQSLSRANSTQVQPQAVGDAIYPAFAVTVASSINNTVTSLIEGLEHIVSLPPTLFDSDEKKFIWGPWDNEDGYGKVLVYIQENDQEDDGSDPEFQYSYALARMAADGDLEKSAVVIWGAATPDTEDENHGAGVTLWDFEANNAFENAYNPSPDIGHEQGRFISFYKYDEEAGDGEYLINYSVFRNVVFEEGQPPANNEVFYGRFVDTDGSELGSPGNSVGFMDWVITADLCDSDGACFDNKDTSNISEDETMRVHLAFFNDGKGRAEANLSGGDLSTSNDVIECWDALFEQDYLFFNGVDLVGSVSACSQVFDHSLTDLDIPAIGDIDADDRADMICVAENGLEGCEENETN
;
A
#
# COMPACT_ATOMS: atom_id res chain seq x y z
N MET A 1 48.89 1.65 -36.82
CA MET A 1 48.62 0.27 -36.34
C MET A 1 47.15 -0.02 -36.65
N LYS A 2 46.89 -0.80 -37.71
CA LYS A 2 46.08 -2.06 -37.73
C LYS A 2 44.70 -1.92 -37.05
N LYS A 3 43.53 -2.10 -37.70
CA LYS A 3 43.14 -2.58 -39.04
C LYS A 3 41.76 -2.01 -39.44
N ILE A 4 41.57 -1.92 -40.76
CA ILE A 4 40.37 -1.60 -41.55
C ILE A 4 39.41 -2.81 -41.63
N ALA A 5 38.09 -2.55 -41.76
CA ALA A 5 37.15 -3.10 -42.78
C ALA A 5 35.71 -3.23 -42.23
N LEU A 6 34.59 -3.13 -42.95
CA LEU A 6 34.21 -2.64 -44.29
C LEU A 6 32.71 -3.02 -44.44
N ILE A 7 31.85 -2.06 -44.80
CA ILE A 7 30.60 -2.12 -45.62
C ILE A 7 29.47 -3.11 -45.25
N GLY A 8 28.26 -2.55 -45.18
CA GLY A 8 27.00 -3.27 -45.37
C GLY A 8 25.79 -2.32 -45.46
N LEU A 9 25.68 -1.60 -46.58
CA LEU A 9 24.60 -0.67 -46.93
C LEU A 9 23.36 -1.46 -47.39
N ILE A 10 22.18 -1.24 -46.79
CA ILE A 10 20.88 -1.31 -47.49
C ILE A 10 20.01 -0.16 -46.96
N ALA A 11 19.87 0.87 -47.78
CA ALA A 11 18.74 1.80 -47.75
C ALA A 11 17.68 1.27 -48.73
N LEU A 12 16.41 1.33 -48.34
CA LEU A 12 15.16 1.30 -49.13
C LEU A 12 14.03 1.00 -48.10
N ALA A 13 12.95 1.74 -47.91
CA ALA A 13 12.44 2.95 -48.54
C ALA A 13 11.50 3.63 -47.53
N LEU A 14 11.59 4.95 -47.43
CA LEU A 14 10.54 5.82 -46.92
C LEU A 14 9.43 5.90 -47.98
N GLY A 15 8.25 5.37 -47.65
CA GLY A 15 6.95 5.80 -48.17
C GLY A 15 6.09 6.08 -46.94
N ALA A 16 5.76 7.34 -46.64
CA ALA A 16 4.59 8.05 -47.16
C ALA A 16 3.28 7.36 -46.76
N CYS A 17 2.48 8.09 -45.98
CA CYS A 17 1.12 7.76 -45.54
C CYS A 17 0.30 7.02 -46.62
N SER A 18 -0.13 5.81 -46.27
CA SER A 18 -1.50 5.34 -46.47
C SER A 18 -1.91 4.86 -45.07
N ASP A 19 -2.94 5.39 -44.42
CA ASP A 19 -4.30 4.88 -44.59
C ASP A 19 -4.32 3.48 -45.20
N SER A 20 -3.70 2.54 -44.50
CA SER A 20 -4.11 1.16 -44.51
C SER A 20 -4.76 0.93 -43.16
N GLU A 21 -6.07 1.11 -43.14
CA GLU A 21 -6.97 0.22 -42.41
C GLU A 21 -6.52 -1.23 -42.71
N GLU A 22 -5.49 -1.71 -42.01
CA GLU A 22 -5.40 -3.13 -41.76
C GLU A 22 -6.54 -3.41 -40.78
N ASN A 23 -7.68 -3.79 -41.35
CA ASN A 23 -8.70 -4.55 -40.67
C ASN A 23 -8.02 -5.74 -39.99
N ASN A 24 -7.58 -5.54 -38.74
CA ASN A 24 -7.50 -6.62 -37.78
C ASN A 24 -8.94 -6.97 -37.40
N ASP A 25 -9.64 -7.61 -38.33
CA ASP A 25 -10.97 -8.23 -38.22
C ASP A 25 -10.99 -9.40 -37.20
N THR A 26 -10.04 -9.42 -36.26
CA THR A 26 -9.85 -10.45 -35.23
C THR A 26 -9.85 -9.89 -33.81
N GLN A 27 -9.95 -8.57 -33.63
CA GLN A 27 -10.10 -7.95 -32.30
C GLN A 27 -11.52 -7.43 -32.14
N ASN A 28 -12.30 -8.07 -31.26
CA ASN A 28 -13.71 -7.73 -30.98
C ASN A 28 -13.87 -6.47 -30.10
N TYR A 29 -12.88 -5.57 -30.08
CA TYR A 29 -12.88 -4.38 -29.23
C TYR A 29 -12.29 -3.17 -29.97
N SER A 30 -12.67 -1.98 -29.54
CA SER A 30 -12.12 -0.73 -30.08
C SER A 30 -10.86 -0.29 -29.34
N ALA A 31 -9.98 0.46 -30.01
CA ALA A 31 -8.80 1.04 -29.34
C ALA A 31 -9.19 1.96 -28.17
N SER A 32 -10.29 2.72 -28.30
CA SER A 32 -10.82 3.54 -27.21
C SER A 32 -11.29 2.71 -26.02
N GLN A 33 -11.95 1.59 -26.26
CA GLN A 33 -12.38 0.68 -25.20
C GLN A 33 -11.19 0.13 -24.43
N LEU A 34 -10.14 -0.33 -25.13
CA LEU A 34 -8.93 -0.78 -24.46
C LEU A 34 -8.26 0.33 -23.63
N GLN A 35 -8.28 1.59 -24.10
CA GLN A 35 -7.72 2.70 -23.33
C GLN A 35 -8.53 3.03 -22.07
N THR A 36 -9.86 2.93 -22.13
CA THR A 36 -10.73 3.09 -20.97
C THR A 36 -10.38 2.08 -19.88
N TYR A 37 -10.18 0.82 -20.25
CA TYR A 37 -9.78 -0.23 -19.29
C TYR A 37 -8.37 0.00 -18.74
N LYS A 38 -7.43 0.46 -19.57
CA LYS A 38 -6.07 0.76 -19.10
C LYS A 38 -6.04 1.92 -18.11
N ALA A 39 -6.98 2.85 -18.18
CA ALA A 39 -7.10 3.94 -17.22
C ALA A 39 -7.45 3.44 -15.81
N ALA A 40 -7.98 2.22 -15.67
CA ALA A 40 -8.25 1.59 -14.39
C ALA A 40 -6.98 1.23 -13.60
N ILE A 41 -5.84 1.05 -14.27
CA ILE A 41 -4.58 0.87 -13.56
C ILE A 41 -4.17 2.26 -13.04
N PRO A 42 -4.18 2.50 -11.72
CA PRO A 42 -3.74 3.78 -11.18
C PRO A 42 -2.27 3.99 -11.55
N LYS A 43 -1.84 5.24 -11.71
CA LYS A 43 -0.43 5.50 -11.98
C LYS A 43 0.40 5.29 -10.72
N SER A 44 1.60 4.71 -10.86
CA SER A 44 2.48 4.45 -9.72
C SER A 44 2.85 5.72 -8.94
N SER A 45 2.96 6.86 -9.64
CA SER A 45 3.14 8.19 -9.05
C SER A 45 2.01 8.64 -8.10
N ARG A 46 0.85 7.97 -8.12
CA ARG A 46 -0.31 8.23 -7.24
C ARG A 46 -0.25 7.45 -5.93
N LEU A 47 0.55 6.39 -5.88
CA LEU A 47 0.53 5.37 -4.82
C LEU A 47 1.73 5.45 -3.90
N SER A 48 2.83 5.99 -4.42
CA SER A 48 3.86 6.55 -3.56
C SER A 48 3.25 7.77 -2.88
N VAL A 49 2.78 7.61 -1.64
CA VAL A 49 2.50 8.79 -0.82
C VAL A 49 3.77 9.63 -0.85
N ASN A 50 3.70 10.86 -1.38
CA ASN A 50 4.79 11.86 -1.26
C ASN A 50 5.06 12.22 0.22
N ALA A 51 4.52 11.47 1.17
CA ALA A 51 5.01 11.31 2.52
C ALA A 51 6.50 10.95 2.53
N GLU A 52 7.05 10.31 1.49
CA GLU A 52 8.51 10.22 1.38
C GLU A 52 9.20 11.59 1.34
N GLN A 53 8.60 12.68 0.85
CA GLN A 53 9.24 14.01 1.00
C GLN A 53 9.18 14.52 2.44
N SER A 54 8.09 14.22 3.15
CA SER A 54 7.88 14.48 4.58
C SER A 54 8.80 13.68 5.49
N LEU A 55 9.09 12.43 5.09
CA LEU A 55 9.75 11.39 5.85
C LEU A 55 11.23 11.20 5.43
N SER A 56 11.60 11.49 4.18
CA SER A 56 12.98 11.30 3.66
C SER A 56 14.00 12.24 4.30
N ARG A 57 13.58 13.39 4.85
CA ARG A 57 14.50 14.23 5.64
C ARG A 57 15.00 13.50 6.87
N ALA A 58 14.16 12.70 7.54
CA ALA A 58 14.58 11.84 8.64
C ALA A 58 15.59 10.77 8.20
N ASN A 59 15.49 10.25 6.96
CA ASN A 59 16.46 9.31 6.36
C ASN A 59 17.76 9.96 5.87
N SER A 60 17.77 11.27 5.57
CA SER A 60 18.91 11.97 4.97
C SER A 60 20.03 12.30 5.96
N THR A 61 19.71 12.30 7.24
CA THR A 61 20.70 12.33 8.30
C THR A 61 21.23 10.91 8.48
N GLN A 62 22.53 10.70 8.20
CA GLN A 62 23.27 9.56 8.72
C GLN A 62 23.28 9.64 10.26
N VAL A 63 22.13 9.40 10.88
CA VAL A 63 22.02 9.29 12.32
C VAL A 63 22.46 7.88 12.65
N GLN A 64 23.77 7.72 12.81
CA GLN A 64 24.26 6.62 13.62
C GLN A 64 23.57 6.77 14.98
N PRO A 65 22.85 5.76 15.51
CA PRO A 65 22.25 5.84 16.83
C PRO A 65 23.38 5.96 17.85
N GLN A 66 23.78 7.18 18.16
CA GLN A 66 24.84 7.50 19.09
C GLN A 66 24.27 8.47 20.12
N ALA A 67 23.65 7.85 21.12
CA ALA A 67 23.31 8.42 22.42
C ALA A 67 22.17 9.46 22.43
N VAL A 68 21.04 9.08 23.04
CA VAL A 68 20.09 9.94 23.76
C VAL A 68 19.91 11.34 23.13
N GLY A 69 19.04 11.45 22.13
CA GLY A 69 18.71 12.75 21.52
C GLY A 69 18.16 12.74 20.08
N ASP A 70 17.97 11.57 19.45
CA ASP A 70 17.41 11.47 18.09
C ASP A 70 15.99 10.88 18.12
N ALA A 71 15.07 11.46 17.35
CA ALA A 71 13.67 11.05 17.32
C ALA A 71 13.50 9.65 16.66
N ILE A 72 12.88 8.73 17.39
CA ILE A 72 12.77 7.30 17.07
C ILE A 72 11.54 7.02 16.20
N TYR A 73 10.38 7.56 16.56
CA TYR A 73 9.13 7.31 15.84
C TYR A 73 9.11 7.84 14.40
N PRO A 74 9.64 9.03 14.07
CA PRO A 74 9.64 9.48 12.68
C PRO A 74 10.49 8.59 11.79
N ALA A 75 11.66 8.11 12.24
CA ALA A 75 12.51 7.20 11.47
C ALA A 75 11.83 5.85 11.19
N PHE A 76 11.12 5.32 12.18
CA PHE A 76 10.34 4.09 12.03
C PHE A 76 9.17 4.28 11.05
N ALA A 77 8.43 5.38 11.18
CA ALA A 77 7.32 5.73 10.30
C ALA A 77 7.74 5.80 8.82
N VAL A 78 8.91 6.38 8.53
CA VAL A 78 9.44 6.39 7.15
C VAL A 78 9.56 4.98 6.60
N THR A 79 10.12 4.08 7.40
CA THR A 79 10.45 2.72 6.96
C THR A 79 9.17 1.94 6.65
N VAL A 80 8.15 2.06 7.50
CA VAL A 80 6.85 1.41 7.29
C VAL A 80 6.17 1.96 6.03
N ALA A 81 5.99 3.28 5.94
CA ALA A 81 5.34 3.90 4.76
C ALA A 81 6.08 3.59 3.46
N SER A 82 7.42 3.68 3.46
CA SER A 82 8.22 3.38 2.26
C SER A 82 8.08 1.92 1.83
N SER A 83 8.00 0.98 2.77
CA SER A 83 7.84 -0.45 2.45
C SER A 83 6.49 -0.74 1.79
N ILE A 84 5.42 -0.13 2.30
CA ILE A 84 4.07 -0.23 1.74
C ILE A 84 4.04 0.40 0.35
N ASN A 85 4.48 1.66 0.24
CA ASN A 85 4.54 2.41 -1.01
C ASN A 85 5.32 1.66 -2.08
N ASN A 86 6.51 1.14 -1.77
CA ASN A 86 7.33 0.41 -2.74
C ASN A 86 6.65 -0.87 -3.23
N THR A 87 5.97 -1.60 -2.33
CA THR A 87 5.24 -2.83 -2.69
C THR A 87 4.09 -2.51 -3.63
N VAL A 88 3.28 -1.50 -3.28
CA VAL A 88 2.14 -1.07 -4.10
C VAL A 88 2.60 -0.52 -5.44
N THR A 89 3.58 0.37 -5.45
CA THR A 89 4.17 0.97 -6.67
C THR A 89 4.71 -0.10 -7.60
N SER A 90 5.46 -1.09 -7.09
CA SER A 90 6.07 -2.15 -7.91
C SER A 90 5.04 -3.01 -8.63
N LEU A 91 3.93 -3.35 -7.96
CA LEU A 91 2.84 -4.09 -8.60
C LEU A 91 2.23 -3.29 -9.75
N ILE A 92 1.96 -2.01 -9.48
CA ILE A 92 1.28 -1.11 -10.41
C ILE A 92 2.14 -0.89 -11.65
N GLU A 93 3.44 -0.63 -11.48
CA GLU A 93 4.38 -0.53 -12.59
C GLU A 93 4.47 -1.83 -13.39
N GLY A 94 4.40 -2.98 -12.72
CA GLY A 94 4.32 -4.29 -13.36
C GLY A 94 3.06 -4.43 -14.21
N LEU A 95 1.90 -4.03 -13.68
CA LEU A 95 0.63 -4.04 -14.40
C LEU A 95 0.66 -3.07 -15.59
N GLU A 96 1.13 -1.82 -15.39
CA GLU A 96 1.32 -0.83 -16.47
C GLU A 96 2.19 -1.39 -17.60
N HIS A 97 3.29 -2.07 -17.24
CA HIS A 97 4.17 -2.70 -18.22
C HIS A 97 3.44 -3.80 -19.00
N ILE A 98 2.74 -4.69 -18.31
CA ILE A 98 1.98 -5.78 -18.92
C ILE A 98 0.90 -5.23 -19.86
N VAL A 99 0.09 -4.28 -19.39
CA VAL A 99 -1.02 -3.74 -20.18
C VAL A 99 -0.54 -2.83 -21.30
N SER A 100 0.71 -2.38 -21.29
CA SER A 100 1.31 -1.70 -22.46
C SER A 100 1.35 -2.60 -23.70
N LEU A 101 1.39 -3.92 -23.51
CA LEU A 101 1.34 -4.91 -24.59
C LEU A 101 -0.08 -5.08 -25.14
N PRO A 102 -0.25 -5.55 -26.38
CA PRO A 102 -1.57 -5.98 -26.87
C PRO A 102 -2.12 -7.12 -26.02
N PRO A 103 -3.41 -7.08 -25.60
CA PRO A 103 -4.01 -8.20 -24.87
C PRO A 103 -4.09 -9.45 -25.75
N THR A 104 -4.02 -10.61 -25.12
CA THR A 104 -4.18 -11.91 -25.79
C THR A 104 -5.62 -12.10 -26.23
N LEU A 105 -6.58 -11.73 -25.37
CA LEU A 105 -8.01 -11.95 -25.57
C LEU A 105 -8.81 -10.79 -24.97
N PHE A 106 -9.96 -10.52 -25.59
CA PHE A 106 -11.05 -9.78 -24.97
C PHE A 106 -12.27 -10.71 -24.90
N ASP A 107 -12.73 -10.98 -23.68
CA ASP A 107 -14.00 -11.66 -23.42
C ASP A 107 -15.11 -10.61 -23.33
N SER A 108 -15.99 -10.60 -24.32
CA SER A 108 -17.10 -9.64 -24.37
C SER A 108 -18.22 -9.95 -23.41
N ASP A 109 -18.37 -11.22 -23.01
CA ASP A 109 -19.44 -11.66 -22.11
C ASP A 109 -19.09 -11.27 -20.68
N GLU A 110 -17.82 -11.40 -20.30
CA GLU A 110 -17.30 -10.99 -18.98
C GLU A 110 -16.73 -9.56 -18.96
N LYS A 111 -16.81 -8.83 -20.08
CA LYS A 111 -16.22 -7.49 -20.23
C LYS A 111 -14.77 -7.44 -19.74
N LYS A 112 -13.94 -8.39 -20.19
CA LYS A 112 -12.62 -8.68 -19.60
C LYS A 112 -11.51 -8.73 -20.63
N PHE A 113 -10.48 -7.92 -20.45
CA PHE A 113 -9.23 -8.03 -21.21
C PHE A 113 -8.25 -8.94 -20.48
N ILE A 114 -7.62 -9.85 -21.22
CA ILE A 114 -6.69 -10.84 -20.67
C ILE A 114 -5.35 -10.75 -21.40
N TRP A 115 -4.27 -10.70 -20.63
CA TRP A 115 -2.89 -10.83 -21.08
C TRP A 115 -2.28 -12.14 -20.56
N GLY A 116 -1.57 -12.84 -21.43
CA GLY A 116 -1.12 -14.22 -21.17
C GLY A 116 -2.12 -15.27 -21.66
N PRO A 117 -2.05 -16.52 -21.19
CA PRO A 117 -1.15 -16.99 -20.14
C PRO A 117 0.30 -17.16 -20.63
N TRP A 118 1.26 -16.78 -19.80
CA TRP A 118 2.69 -17.01 -20.03
C TRP A 118 3.22 -18.06 -19.08
N ASP A 119 4.32 -18.74 -19.46
CA ASP A 119 5.00 -19.63 -18.54
C ASP A 119 5.56 -18.83 -17.35
N ASN A 120 5.37 -19.32 -16.13
CA ASN A 120 5.96 -18.72 -14.95
C ASN A 120 7.44 -19.10 -14.91
N GLU A 121 8.33 -18.25 -15.45
CA GLU A 121 9.74 -18.60 -15.65
C GLU A 121 10.47 -18.95 -14.34
N ASP A 122 10.10 -18.30 -13.24
CA ASP A 122 10.69 -18.46 -11.91
C ASP A 122 9.86 -19.35 -10.98
N GLY A 123 8.82 -20.03 -11.48
CA GLY A 123 7.93 -20.84 -10.63
C GLY A 123 7.17 -21.94 -11.37
N TYR A 124 6.15 -22.50 -10.70
CA TYR A 124 5.31 -23.53 -11.30
C TYR A 124 4.10 -22.94 -12.03
N GLY A 125 3.83 -23.49 -13.23
CA GLY A 125 2.61 -23.25 -13.98
C GLY A 125 2.72 -22.05 -14.93
N LYS A 126 1.61 -21.32 -15.04
CA LYS A 126 1.47 -20.15 -15.89
C LYS A 126 0.93 -18.96 -15.10
N VAL A 127 1.10 -17.77 -15.65
CA VAL A 127 0.54 -16.53 -15.10
C VAL A 127 -0.26 -15.80 -16.17
N LEU A 128 -1.35 -15.17 -15.76
CA LEU A 128 -2.11 -14.23 -16.58
C LEU A 128 -2.43 -12.98 -15.76
N VAL A 129 -2.70 -11.90 -16.49
CA VAL A 129 -3.26 -10.67 -15.93
C VAL A 129 -4.56 -10.36 -16.64
N TYR A 130 -5.55 -9.87 -15.90
CA TYR A 130 -6.77 -9.36 -16.50
C TYR A 130 -7.18 -8.00 -15.95
N ILE A 131 -7.95 -7.26 -16.74
CA ILE A 131 -8.76 -6.12 -16.30
C ILE A 131 -10.19 -6.38 -16.73
N GLN A 132 -11.11 -6.25 -15.80
CA GLN A 132 -12.55 -6.44 -15.95
C GLN A 132 -13.28 -5.16 -15.57
N GLU A 133 -14.29 -4.79 -16.35
CA GLU A 133 -15.28 -3.79 -15.95
C GLU A 133 -16.29 -4.47 -15.03
N ASN A 134 -16.46 -3.93 -13.82
CA ASN A 134 -17.40 -4.47 -12.85
C ASN A 134 -18.83 -4.16 -13.29
N ASP A 135 -19.74 -5.08 -13.01
CA ASP A 135 -21.15 -4.87 -13.31
C ASP A 135 -21.76 -3.82 -12.36
N GLN A 136 -22.84 -3.21 -12.80
CA GLN A 136 -23.61 -2.31 -11.95
C GLN A 136 -24.18 -3.06 -10.76
N GLU A 137 -24.32 -2.35 -9.64
CA GLU A 137 -24.96 -2.88 -8.44
C GLU A 137 -26.42 -3.28 -8.72
N ASP A 138 -26.99 -4.13 -7.87
CA ASP A 138 -28.36 -4.63 -8.02
C ASP A 138 -29.42 -3.51 -8.07
N ASP A 139 -29.13 -2.35 -7.49
CA ASP A 139 -29.99 -1.17 -7.51
C ASP A 139 -29.82 -0.29 -8.76
N GLY A 140 -28.89 -0.67 -9.65
CA GLY A 140 -28.56 0.03 -10.89
C GLY A 140 -27.60 1.21 -10.73
N SER A 141 -27.02 1.40 -9.54
CA SER A 141 -25.92 2.34 -9.34
C SER A 141 -24.60 1.81 -9.91
N ASP A 142 -23.67 2.73 -10.17
CA ASP A 142 -22.31 2.34 -10.57
C ASP A 142 -21.62 1.70 -9.36
N PRO A 143 -20.84 0.62 -9.56
CA PRO A 143 -20.15 -0.04 -8.47
C PRO A 143 -19.13 0.91 -7.84
N GLU A 144 -18.83 0.72 -6.56
CA GLU A 144 -17.85 1.53 -5.84
C GLU A 144 -16.50 1.56 -6.57
N PHE A 145 -16.09 0.38 -7.06
CA PHE A 145 -14.97 0.25 -7.99
C PHE A 145 -15.46 -0.13 -9.38
N GLN A 146 -15.27 0.75 -10.36
CA GLN A 146 -15.69 0.52 -11.75
C GLN A 146 -14.95 -0.62 -12.44
N TYR A 147 -13.71 -0.89 -12.04
CA TYR A 147 -12.89 -1.92 -12.65
C TYR A 147 -12.19 -2.76 -11.60
N SER A 148 -12.03 -4.04 -11.91
CA SER A 148 -11.16 -4.98 -11.19
C SER A 148 -9.99 -5.40 -12.07
N TYR A 149 -8.81 -5.55 -11.49
CA TYR A 149 -7.65 -6.15 -12.13
C TYR A 149 -7.07 -7.25 -11.25
N ALA A 150 -6.43 -8.24 -11.86
CA ALA A 150 -5.79 -9.29 -11.10
C ALA A 150 -4.61 -9.91 -11.83
N LEU A 151 -3.67 -10.44 -11.04
CA LEU A 151 -2.70 -11.43 -11.45
C LEU A 151 -3.16 -12.79 -10.93
N ALA A 152 -3.38 -13.72 -11.85
CA ALA A 152 -3.76 -15.09 -11.52
C ALA A 152 -2.67 -16.07 -11.94
N ARG A 153 -2.44 -17.08 -11.11
CA ARG A 153 -1.64 -18.25 -11.50
C ARG A 153 -2.55 -19.33 -12.06
N MET A 154 -2.01 -20.17 -12.93
CA MET A 154 -2.72 -21.29 -13.54
C MET A 154 -1.83 -22.53 -13.55
N ALA A 155 -2.45 -23.70 -13.48
CA ALA A 155 -1.74 -24.97 -13.63
C ALA A 155 -1.00 -25.05 -15.00
N ALA A 156 0.00 -25.93 -15.08
CA ALA A 156 0.87 -26.04 -16.26
C ALA A 156 0.14 -26.41 -17.56
N ASP A 157 -1.04 -27.02 -17.46
CA ASP A 157 -1.92 -27.33 -18.60
C ASP A 157 -2.68 -26.12 -19.15
N GLY A 158 -2.64 -24.97 -18.45
CA GLY A 158 -3.27 -23.72 -18.88
C GLY A 158 -4.79 -23.72 -18.74
N ASP A 159 -5.33 -24.55 -17.84
CA ASP A 159 -6.76 -24.61 -17.54
C ASP A 159 -7.19 -23.41 -16.67
N LEU A 160 -8.08 -22.56 -17.19
CA LEU A 160 -8.63 -21.38 -16.48
C LEU A 160 -9.44 -21.78 -15.24
N GLU A 161 -10.09 -22.94 -15.26
CA GLU A 161 -10.81 -23.46 -14.09
C GLU A 161 -9.85 -23.86 -12.95
N LYS A 162 -8.55 -24.00 -13.24
CA LYS A 162 -7.48 -24.25 -12.26
C LYS A 162 -6.60 -23.03 -12.08
N SER A 163 -7.23 -21.86 -12.06
CA SER A 163 -6.56 -20.60 -11.75
C SER A 163 -6.78 -20.18 -10.30
N ALA A 164 -5.84 -19.43 -9.76
CA ALA A 164 -5.95 -18.78 -8.46
C ALA A 164 -5.51 -17.33 -8.59
N VAL A 165 -6.38 -16.42 -8.18
CA VAL A 165 -6.04 -14.99 -8.07
C VAL A 165 -5.13 -14.84 -6.84
N VAL A 166 -3.90 -14.38 -7.06
CA VAL A 166 -2.89 -14.20 -6.01
C VAL A 166 -2.60 -12.73 -5.73
N ILE A 167 -2.92 -11.87 -6.70
CA ILE A 167 -2.97 -10.44 -6.52
C ILE A 167 -4.26 -9.94 -7.17
N TRP A 168 -5.00 -9.13 -6.46
CA TRP A 168 -6.23 -8.51 -6.94
C TRP A 168 -6.17 -7.02 -6.64
N GLY A 169 -6.85 -6.22 -7.45
CA GLY A 169 -7.15 -4.86 -7.09
C GLY A 169 -8.38 -4.37 -7.82
N ALA A 170 -8.90 -3.24 -7.35
CA ALA A 170 -10.03 -2.58 -7.95
C ALA A 170 -9.83 -1.06 -7.88
N ALA A 171 -10.37 -0.35 -8.85
CA ALA A 171 -10.18 1.09 -8.95
C ALA A 171 -11.34 1.77 -9.66
N THR A 172 -11.57 3.02 -9.25
CA THR A 172 -12.40 3.97 -9.97
C THR A 172 -11.50 5.12 -10.42
N PRO A 173 -11.09 5.14 -11.70
CA PRO A 173 -10.27 6.22 -12.21
C PRO A 173 -11.07 7.52 -12.28
N ASP A 174 -10.44 8.65 -11.94
CA ASP A 174 -11.04 9.96 -12.17
C ASP A 174 -11.00 10.28 -13.68
N THR A 175 -12.16 10.64 -14.22
CA THR A 175 -12.35 10.96 -15.64
C THR A 175 -11.86 12.37 -16.02
N GLU A 176 -11.73 13.26 -15.05
CA GLU A 176 -11.29 14.65 -15.23
C GLU A 176 -9.79 14.82 -14.99
N ASP A 177 -9.22 14.07 -14.04
CA ASP A 177 -7.78 14.07 -13.78
C ASP A 177 -7.21 12.65 -13.69
N GLU A 178 -6.33 12.32 -14.64
CA GLU A 178 -5.58 11.05 -14.63
C GLU A 178 -4.52 10.95 -13.51
N ASN A 179 -4.55 11.78 -12.48
CA ASN A 179 -3.76 11.64 -11.28
C ASN A 179 -4.63 11.39 -10.05
N HIS A 180 -5.95 11.56 -10.16
CA HIS A 180 -6.91 11.38 -9.08
C HIS A 180 -7.58 10.00 -9.13
N GLY A 181 -8.34 9.72 -8.08
CA GLY A 181 -9.18 8.52 -7.96
C GLY A 181 -8.87 7.71 -6.71
N ALA A 182 -9.61 6.62 -6.56
CA ALA A 182 -9.47 5.69 -5.46
C ALA A 182 -9.29 4.27 -5.98
N GLY A 183 -8.64 3.45 -5.17
CA GLY A 183 -8.52 2.03 -5.45
C GLY A 183 -8.03 1.24 -4.27
N VAL A 184 -8.03 -0.06 -4.45
CA VAL A 184 -7.62 -1.05 -3.46
C VAL A 184 -6.78 -2.12 -4.16
N THR A 185 -5.84 -2.71 -3.41
CA THR A 185 -5.01 -3.80 -3.89
C THR A 185 -4.76 -4.81 -2.77
N LEU A 186 -4.83 -6.09 -3.09
CA LEU A 186 -4.67 -7.23 -2.22
C LEU A 186 -3.55 -8.13 -2.75
N TRP A 187 -2.63 -8.52 -1.88
CA TRP A 187 -1.70 -9.63 -2.06
C TRP A 187 -2.14 -10.78 -1.18
N ASP A 188 -2.42 -11.92 -1.80
CA ASP A 188 -2.91 -13.12 -1.14
C ASP A 188 -1.86 -14.23 -1.21
N PHE A 189 -0.94 -14.24 -0.24
CA PHE A 189 0.09 -15.28 -0.13
C PHE A 189 -0.54 -16.64 0.20
N GLU A 190 -1.67 -16.65 0.91
CA GLU A 190 -2.42 -17.88 1.21
C GLU A 190 -3.01 -18.51 -0.06
N ALA A 191 -3.57 -17.72 -0.98
CA ALA A 191 -4.03 -18.20 -2.27
C ALA A 191 -2.88 -18.75 -3.12
N ASN A 192 -1.72 -18.09 -3.07
CA ASN A 192 -0.50 -18.58 -3.74
C ASN A 192 -0.03 -19.92 -3.15
N ASN A 193 0.00 -20.04 -1.82
CA ASN A 193 0.40 -21.26 -1.12
C ASN A 193 -0.60 -22.40 -1.37
N ALA A 194 -1.90 -22.11 -1.39
CA ALA A 194 -2.94 -23.08 -1.73
C ALA A 194 -2.79 -23.57 -3.18
N PHE A 195 -2.50 -22.67 -4.12
CA PHE A 195 -2.23 -23.02 -5.51
C PHE A 195 -1.01 -23.95 -5.65
N GLU A 196 0.12 -23.60 -5.02
CA GLU A 196 1.34 -24.41 -5.02
C GLU A 196 1.05 -25.82 -4.51
N ASN A 197 0.39 -25.93 -3.36
CA ASN A 197 0.01 -27.22 -2.77
C ASN A 197 -0.90 -28.07 -3.67
N ALA A 198 -1.86 -27.44 -4.34
CA ALA A 198 -2.85 -28.15 -5.15
C ALA A 198 -2.26 -28.67 -6.46
N TYR A 199 -1.35 -27.90 -7.09
CA TYR A 199 -0.99 -28.15 -8.48
C TYR A 199 0.50 -28.39 -8.73
N ASN A 200 1.41 -27.90 -7.89
CA ASN A 200 2.84 -28.12 -8.07
C ASN A 200 3.24 -29.51 -7.49
N PRO A 201 3.82 -30.42 -8.29
CA PRO A 201 4.26 -31.74 -7.80
C PRO A 201 5.46 -31.66 -6.82
N SER A 202 6.12 -30.51 -6.73
CA SER A 202 7.18 -30.23 -5.75
C SER A 202 7.02 -28.80 -5.26
N PRO A 203 6.01 -28.54 -4.40
CA PRO A 203 5.72 -27.21 -3.90
C PRO A 203 6.96 -26.60 -3.25
N ASP A 204 7.30 -25.40 -3.69
CA ASP A 204 8.26 -24.53 -3.03
C ASP A 204 7.46 -23.45 -2.33
N ILE A 205 6.85 -23.83 -1.21
CA ILE A 205 6.05 -22.91 -0.41
C ILE A 205 7.07 -22.05 0.31
N GLY A 206 7.20 -20.81 -0.15
CA GLY A 206 8.04 -19.81 0.48
C GLY A 206 7.63 -19.55 1.92
N HIS A 207 8.39 -18.71 2.60
CA HIS A 207 8.07 -18.31 3.97
C HIS A 207 6.96 -17.26 4.02
N GLU A 208 6.55 -16.73 2.87
CA GLU A 208 5.49 -15.74 2.76
C GLU A 208 4.14 -16.33 3.12
N GLN A 209 3.50 -15.74 4.13
CA GLN A 209 2.18 -16.12 4.64
C GLN A 209 1.31 -14.89 4.84
N GLY A 210 0.01 -15.13 5.03
CA GLY A 210 -0.98 -14.12 5.31
C GLY A 210 -1.43 -13.34 4.10
N ARG A 211 -2.06 -12.19 4.37
CA ARG A 211 -2.55 -11.27 3.34
C ARG A 211 -2.28 -9.83 3.70
N PHE A 212 -2.09 -9.04 2.66
CA PHE A 212 -1.90 -7.60 2.74
C PHE A 212 -2.87 -6.93 1.78
N ILE A 213 -3.72 -6.04 2.30
CA ILE A 213 -4.62 -5.20 1.51
C ILE A 213 -4.31 -3.73 1.77
N SER A 214 -4.37 -2.90 0.73
CA SER A 214 -4.10 -1.48 0.80
C SER A 214 -5.12 -0.71 -0.03
N PHE A 215 -5.86 0.18 0.64
CA PHE A 215 -6.68 1.21 0.03
C PHE A 215 -5.85 2.47 -0.16
N TYR A 216 -6.07 3.16 -1.27
CA TYR A 216 -5.42 4.42 -1.59
C TYR A 216 -6.42 5.36 -2.25
N LYS A 217 -6.28 6.65 -1.94
CA LYS A 217 -7.06 7.71 -2.58
C LYS A 217 -6.22 8.97 -2.72
N TYR A 218 -6.31 9.58 -3.89
CA TYR A 218 -5.82 10.93 -4.17
C TYR A 218 -6.96 11.76 -4.75
N ASP A 219 -7.28 12.87 -4.11
CA ASP A 219 -8.44 13.69 -4.46
C ASP A 219 -8.22 15.16 -4.08
N GLU A 220 -8.88 16.05 -4.82
CA GLU A 220 -9.05 17.43 -4.42
C GLU A 220 -10.32 17.52 -3.57
N GLU A 221 -10.21 18.00 -2.33
CA GLU A 221 -11.42 18.46 -1.67
C GLU A 221 -11.88 19.74 -2.39
N ALA A 222 -13.18 19.83 -2.66
CA ALA A 222 -13.78 20.94 -3.39
C ALA A 222 -13.51 22.29 -2.67
N GLY A 223 -12.41 22.95 -3.03
CA GLY A 223 -12.10 24.33 -2.66
C GLY A 223 -10.79 24.55 -1.91
N ASP A 224 -10.32 23.61 -1.08
CA ASP A 224 -9.48 24.00 0.07
C ASP A 224 -8.19 23.15 0.26
N GLY A 225 -7.94 22.13 -0.56
CA GLY A 225 -6.63 21.47 -0.61
C GLY A 225 -6.61 20.08 -1.27
N GLU A 226 -5.40 19.52 -1.41
CA GLU A 226 -5.15 18.19 -1.97
C GLU A 226 -4.94 17.16 -0.85
N TYR A 227 -5.63 16.03 -0.94
CA TYR A 227 -5.51 14.93 0.01
C TYR A 227 -4.99 13.66 -0.63
N LEU A 228 -4.04 13.04 0.04
CA LEU A 228 -3.48 11.74 -0.29
C LEU A 228 -3.54 10.85 0.93
N ILE A 229 -4.22 9.72 0.83
CA ILE A 229 -4.35 8.77 1.93
C ILE A 229 -4.06 7.34 1.47
N ASN A 230 -3.51 6.56 2.39
CA ASN A 230 -3.36 5.13 2.27
C ASN A 230 -3.74 4.46 3.59
N TYR A 231 -4.59 3.44 3.50
CA TYR A 231 -4.92 2.57 4.62
C TYR A 231 -4.55 1.14 4.27
N SER A 232 -3.73 0.52 5.09
CA SER A 232 -3.15 -0.79 4.84
C SER A 232 -3.41 -1.73 6.01
N VAL A 233 -3.89 -2.94 5.69
CA VAL A 233 -4.20 -3.98 6.67
C VAL A 233 -3.39 -5.24 6.34
N PHE A 234 -2.69 -5.74 7.35
CA PHE A 234 -1.90 -6.96 7.30
C PHE A 234 -2.49 -7.95 8.28
N ARG A 235 -2.71 -9.18 7.83
CA ARG A 235 -3.21 -10.26 8.67
C ARG A 235 -2.39 -11.51 8.48
N ASN A 236 -1.87 -12.02 9.59
CA ASN A 236 -1.01 -13.20 9.68
C ASN A 236 0.21 -13.14 8.76
N VAL A 237 0.75 -11.93 8.50
CA VAL A 237 1.81 -11.78 7.51
C VAL A 237 3.15 -12.20 8.11
N VAL A 238 3.86 -13.05 7.38
CA VAL A 238 5.23 -13.48 7.67
C VAL A 238 6.06 -13.19 6.43
N PHE A 239 7.09 -12.36 6.55
CA PHE A 239 7.99 -12.04 5.43
C PHE A 239 9.33 -12.78 5.50
N GLU A 240 9.72 -13.26 6.69
CA GLU A 240 11.00 -13.95 6.91
C GLU A 240 10.81 -15.23 7.74
N GLU A 241 11.59 -16.26 7.41
CA GLU A 241 11.53 -17.55 8.09
C GLU A 241 11.76 -17.41 9.61
N GLY A 242 10.88 -18.01 10.39
CA GLY A 242 11.01 -18.08 11.84
C GLY A 242 10.54 -16.85 12.61
N GLN A 243 10.00 -15.83 11.92
CA GLN A 243 9.27 -14.75 12.57
C GLN A 243 7.84 -15.17 12.89
N PRO A 244 7.28 -14.76 14.05
CA PRO A 244 5.86 -14.95 14.31
C PRO A 244 5.02 -14.10 13.32
N PRO A 245 3.80 -14.57 12.98
CA PRO A 245 2.87 -13.76 12.20
C PRO A 245 2.52 -12.47 12.95
N ALA A 246 2.42 -11.36 12.22
CA ALA A 246 2.02 -10.09 12.80
C ALA A 246 0.75 -9.54 12.14
N ASN A 247 -0.10 -8.95 12.95
CA ASN A 247 -1.28 -8.21 12.50
C ASN A 247 -1.00 -6.72 12.62
N ASN A 248 -1.14 -6.01 11.49
CA ASN A 248 -0.84 -4.59 11.43
C ASN A 248 -1.97 -3.84 10.72
N GLU A 249 -2.18 -2.60 11.13
CA GLU A 249 -2.98 -1.61 10.45
C GLU A 249 -2.17 -0.32 10.36
N VAL A 250 -2.09 0.28 9.19
CA VAL A 250 -1.33 1.51 8.94
C VAL A 250 -2.21 2.46 8.15
N PHE A 251 -2.57 3.59 8.73
CA PHE A 251 -3.25 4.69 8.04
C PHE A 251 -2.31 5.88 7.97
N TYR A 252 -2.02 6.37 6.77
CA TYR A 252 -1.10 7.48 6.61
C TYR A 252 -1.46 8.30 5.38
N GLY A 253 -1.00 9.53 5.37
CA GLY A 253 -1.36 10.44 4.30
C GLY A 253 -0.72 11.80 4.41
N ARG A 254 -1.16 12.68 3.53
CA ARG A 254 -0.74 14.08 3.46
C ARG A 254 -1.90 14.95 3.00
N PHE A 255 -2.04 16.08 3.66
CA PHE A 255 -2.83 17.21 3.22
C PHE A 255 -1.92 18.34 2.74
N VAL A 256 -2.24 18.97 1.62
CA VAL A 256 -1.58 20.18 1.13
C VAL A 256 -2.61 21.28 0.97
N ASP A 257 -2.43 22.36 1.73
CA ASP A 257 -3.26 23.56 1.67
C ASP A 257 -2.89 24.37 0.43
N THR A 258 -3.77 24.40 -0.57
CA THR A 258 -3.47 24.99 -1.88
C THR A 258 -3.70 26.50 -1.92
N ASP A 259 -4.51 27.05 -1.02
CA ASP A 259 -4.93 28.46 -1.03
C ASP A 259 -4.58 29.24 0.25
N GLY A 260 -4.12 28.54 1.29
CA GLY A 260 -3.70 29.08 2.58
C GLY A 260 -4.82 29.20 3.61
N SER A 261 -6.01 28.65 3.36
CA SER A 261 -7.19 28.80 4.21
C SER A 261 -7.08 28.01 5.51
N GLU A 262 -6.54 26.79 5.47
CA GLU A 262 -6.51 25.85 6.60
C GLU A 262 -5.19 25.94 7.39
N LEU A 263 -4.05 25.99 6.69
CA LEU A 263 -2.71 25.98 7.28
C LEU A 263 -2.05 27.37 7.23
N GLY A 264 -2.79 28.40 6.83
CA GLY A 264 -2.42 29.81 6.93
C GLY A 264 -1.45 30.31 5.85
N SER A 265 -1.01 29.47 4.92
CA SER A 265 -0.25 29.87 3.73
C SER A 265 -0.31 28.80 2.64
N PRO A 266 -0.46 29.18 1.36
CA PRO A 266 -0.43 28.24 0.25
C PRO A 266 0.85 27.39 0.25
N GLY A 267 0.69 26.09 0.03
CA GLY A 267 1.75 25.08 0.00
C GLY A 267 2.20 24.58 1.38
N ASN A 268 1.57 25.05 2.47
CA ASN A 268 1.74 24.38 3.75
C ASN A 268 1.11 22.99 3.69
N SER A 269 1.64 22.05 4.46
CA SER A 269 1.19 20.67 4.44
C SER A 269 1.31 20.00 5.79
N VAL A 270 0.41 19.06 6.04
CA VAL A 270 0.46 18.14 7.18
C VAL A 270 0.56 16.71 6.65
N GLY A 271 1.63 16.00 7.03
CA GLY A 271 1.74 14.56 6.84
C GLY A 271 1.41 13.85 8.14
N PHE A 272 0.77 12.68 8.07
CA PHE A 272 0.39 11.92 9.26
C PHE A 272 0.59 10.41 9.06
N MET A 273 0.71 9.69 10.18
CA MET A 273 0.64 8.24 10.24
C MET A 273 0.02 7.81 11.56
N ASP A 274 -0.88 6.84 11.49
CA ASP A 274 -1.39 6.07 12.61
C ASP A 274 -1.14 4.59 12.33
N TRP A 275 -0.26 4.00 13.13
CA TRP A 275 0.13 2.61 13.00
C TRP A 275 -0.29 1.85 14.25
N VAL A 276 -0.96 0.72 14.05
CA VAL A 276 -1.35 -0.22 15.11
C VAL A 276 -0.77 -1.58 14.76
N ILE A 277 -0.06 -2.17 15.72
CA ILE A 277 0.39 -3.57 15.68
C ILE A 277 -0.17 -4.31 16.88
N THR A 278 -0.68 -5.51 16.63
CA THR A 278 -1.07 -6.46 17.67
C THR A 278 -0.21 -7.71 17.52
N ALA A 279 0.60 -7.97 18.54
CA ALA A 279 1.53 -9.09 18.62
C ALA A 279 1.97 -9.30 20.08
N ASP A 280 2.59 -10.45 20.35
CA ASP A 280 3.35 -10.69 21.56
C ASP A 280 4.61 -9.81 21.57
N LEU A 281 4.54 -8.68 22.28
CA LEU A 281 5.59 -7.66 22.37
C LEU A 281 6.29 -7.68 23.74
N CYS A 282 5.68 -8.26 24.77
CA CYS A 282 6.15 -8.26 26.14
C CYS A 282 6.04 -9.63 26.80
N ASP A 283 7.09 -10.01 27.54
CA ASP A 283 7.06 -11.19 28.39
C ASP A 283 6.22 -10.95 29.66
N SER A 284 5.68 -12.02 30.24
CA SER A 284 4.95 -12.03 31.53
C SER A 284 5.67 -11.39 32.74
N ASP A 285 6.98 -11.11 32.64
CA ASP A 285 7.75 -10.39 33.66
C ASP A 285 7.84 -8.87 33.41
N GLY A 286 7.22 -8.39 32.33
CA GLY A 286 7.12 -7.00 31.90
C GLY A 286 8.28 -6.52 31.02
N ALA A 287 9.17 -7.41 30.58
CA ALA A 287 10.20 -7.07 29.60
C ALA A 287 9.61 -7.02 28.19
N CYS A 288 9.65 -5.85 27.54
CA CYS A 288 9.13 -5.67 26.18
C CYS A 288 10.25 -5.52 25.16
N PHE A 289 10.02 -6.02 23.94
CA PHE A 289 10.94 -5.97 22.80
C PHE A 289 12.29 -6.68 23.04
N ASP A 290 12.36 -7.56 24.04
CA ASP A 290 13.56 -8.35 24.32
C ASP A 290 13.61 -9.57 23.41
N ASN A 291 14.50 -9.50 22.42
CA ASN A 291 14.69 -10.48 21.33
C ASN A 291 15.27 -11.84 21.80
N LYS A 292 14.86 -12.37 22.96
CA LYS A 292 15.54 -13.46 23.65
C LYS A 292 14.70 -14.61 24.16
N ASP A 293 13.38 -14.51 24.28
CA ASP A 293 12.57 -15.64 24.76
C ASP A 293 11.24 -15.84 24.03
N THR A 294 11.29 -16.35 22.79
CA THR A 294 10.09 -16.76 22.05
C THR A 294 9.42 -18.02 22.62
N SER A 295 9.85 -18.53 23.78
CA SER A 295 9.28 -19.73 24.40
C SER A 295 8.13 -19.43 25.37
N ASN A 296 7.85 -18.15 25.59
CA ASN A 296 6.88 -17.66 26.55
C ASN A 296 5.80 -16.81 25.89
N ILE A 297 5.27 -17.28 24.75
CA ILE A 297 4.09 -16.67 24.09
C ILE A 297 2.93 -16.67 25.08
N SER A 298 2.66 -15.52 25.69
CA SER A 298 1.66 -15.37 26.74
C SER A 298 0.39 -14.71 26.19
N GLU A 299 0.37 -13.40 25.98
CA GLU A 299 -0.79 -12.67 25.49
C GLU A 299 -0.38 -11.51 24.57
N ASP A 300 -1.14 -11.23 23.50
CA ASP A 300 -0.78 -10.15 22.57
C ASP A 300 -0.97 -8.75 23.20
N GLU A 301 0.04 -7.90 23.07
CA GLU A 301 -0.07 -6.46 23.26
C GLU A 301 -0.51 -5.73 22.00
N THR A 302 -1.08 -4.56 22.19
CA THR A 302 -1.33 -3.58 21.14
C THR A 302 -0.39 -2.39 21.34
N MET A 303 0.45 -2.14 20.34
CA MET A 303 1.20 -0.89 20.22
C MET A 303 0.55 -0.02 19.15
N ARG A 304 0.26 1.22 19.51
CA ARG A 304 -0.18 2.27 18.59
C ARG A 304 0.84 3.38 18.55
N VAL A 305 1.16 3.87 17.36
CA VAL A 305 1.97 5.07 17.14
C VAL A 305 1.21 5.99 16.22
N HIS A 306 0.80 7.14 16.74
CA HIS A 306 0.11 8.19 16.00
C HIS A 306 1.04 9.40 15.91
N LEU A 307 1.30 9.93 14.73
CA LEU A 307 2.29 10.98 14.52
C LEU A 307 1.92 11.91 13.36
N ALA A 308 2.44 13.14 13.43
CA ALA A 308 2.27 14.13 12.38
C ALA A 308 3.53 14.98 12.15
N PHE A 309 3.64 15.47 10.92
CA PHE A 309 4.65 16.40 10.45
C PHE A 309 3.98 17.64 9.90
N PHE A 310 4.50 18.81 10.28
CA PHE A 310 4.16 20.07 9.63
C PHE A 310 5.28 20.50 8.69
N ASN A 311 4.94 20.74 7.42
CA ASN A 311 5.87 21.13 6.36
C ASN A 311 7.14 20.27 6.33
N ASP A 312 6.99 18.95 6.50
CA ASP A 312 8.07 17.97 6.31
C ASP A 312 9.26 18.15 7.27
N GLY A 313 9.05 18.82 8.40
CA GLY A 313 10.13 19.18 9.32
C GLY A 313 9.78 18.91 10.79
N LYS A 314 8.96 19.78 11.37
CA LYS A 314 8.61 19.70 12.81
C LYS A 314 7.54 18.64 12.99
N GLY A 315 7.50 17.97 14.13
CA GLY A 315 6.47 16.99 14.36
C GLY A 315 6.33 16.56 15.80
N ARG A 316 5.35 15.69 15.98
CA ARG A 316 4.94 15.08 17.24
C ARG A 316 4.54 13.65 16.97
N ALA A 317 4.92 12.74 17.86
CA ALA A 317 4.44 11.38 17.91
C ALA A 317 3.89 11.08 19.31
N GLU A 318 2.80 10.33 19.34
CA GLU A 318 2.12 9.84 20.52
C GLU A 318 2.02 8.33 20.37
N ALA A 319 2.72 7.59 21.22
CA ALA A 319 2.72 6.15 21.22
C ALA A 319 2.11 5.61 22.50
N ASN A 320 1.33 4.54 22.37
CA ASN A 320 0.74 3.82 23.48
C ASN A 320 1.02 2.32 23.29
N LEU A 321 1.51 1.68 24.35
CA LEU A 321 1.63 0.24 24.44
C LEU A 321 0.72 -0.26 25.56
N SER A 322 -0.18 -1.18 25.26
CA SER A 322 -1.19 -1.69 26.19
C SER A 322 -1.63 -3.11 25.87
N GLY A 323 -2.42 -3.72 26.75
CA GLY A 323 -2.92 -5.09 26.55
C GLY A 323 -1.94 -6.16 27.00
N GLY A 324 -2.23 -7.41 26.63
CA GLY A 324 -1.42 -8.59 26.93
C GLY A 324 -0.94 -8.70 28.37
N ASP A 325 0.36 -8.93 28.51
CA ASP A 325 1.08 -9.12 29.76
C ASP A 325 1.31 -7.82 30.55
N LEU A 326 0.92 -6.67 30.00
CA LEU A 326 1.07 -5.38 30.65
C LEU A 326 -0.02 -5.10 31.68
N SER A 327 0.41 -4.94 32.93
CA SER A 327 -0.48 -4.52 34.02
C SER A 327 -0.97 -3.06 33.91
N THR A 328 -0.29 -2.22 33.13
CA THR A 328 -0.62 -0.81 32.88
C THR A 328 -0.16 -0.38 31.49
N SER A 329 -0.88 0.55 30.87
CA SER A 329 -0.46 1.15 29.60
C SER A 329 0.79 2.03 29.76
N ASN A 330 1.60 2.07 28.71
CA ASN A 330 2.77 2.92 28.61
C ASN A 330 2.56 3.96 27.51
N ASP A 331 2.46 5.24 27.91
CA ASP A 331 2.34 6.36 27.00
C ASP A 331 3.68 7.05 26.81
N VAL A 332 4.03 7.28 25.54
CA VAL A 332 5.25 7.97 25.12
C VAL A 332 4.87 9.13 24.21
N ILE A 333 5.45 10.29 24.47
CA ILE A 333 5.32 11.46 23.59
C ILE A 333 6.72 11.86 23.15
N GLU A 334 6.88 12.03 21.85
CA GLU A 334 8.11 12.48 21.20
C GLU A 334 7.82 13.71 20.35
N CYS A 335 8.69 14.73 20.41
CA CYS A 335 8.53 15.95 19.64
C CYS A 335 9.87 16.41 19.09
N TRP A 336 9.90 16.82 17.82
CA TRP A 336 11.13 17.24 17.15
C TRP A 336 11.00 18.56 16.39
N ASP A 337 12.14 19.20 16.18
CA ASP A 337 12.25 20.41 15.39
C ASP A 337 12.42 20.14 13.88
N ALA A 338 12.44 21.21 13.08
CA ALA A 338 12.47 21.11 11.62
C ALA A 338 13.76 20.49 11.04
N LEU A 339 14.80 20.34 11.86
CA LEU A 339 16.09 19.77 11.48
C LEU A 339 16.34 18.40 12.12
N PHE A 340 15.39 17.89 12.92
CA PHE A 340 15.57 16.71 13.77
C PHE A 340 16.79 16.84 14.71
N GLU A 341 17.21 18.07 15.03
CA GLU A 341 18.39 18.34 15.88
C GLU A 341 18.04 18.35 17.37
N GLN A 342 16.76 18.52 17.69
CA GLN A 342 16.23 18.49 19.05
C GLN A 342 15.06 17.54 19.11
N ASP A 343 15.16 16.56 20.00
CA ASP A 343 14.11 15.63 20.36
C ASP A 343 13.80 15.74 21.87
N TYR A 344 12.52 15.69 22.20
CA TYR A 344 11.99 15.67 23.56
C TYR A 344 11.13 14.43 23.77
N LEU A 345 11.67 13.49 24.55
CA LEU A 345 11.00 12.25 24.91
C LEU A 345 10.43 12.30 26.33
N PHE A 346 9.14 11.98 26.44
CA PHE A 346 8.36 11.90 27.69
C PHE A 346 7.72 10.52 27.85
N PHE A 347 7.79 9.94 29.05
CA PHE A 347 7.25 8.61 29.35
C PHE A 347 6.40 8.65 30.63
N ASN A 348 5.08 8.40 30.57
CA ASN A 348 4.20 8.24 31.75
C ASN A 348 4.50 9.18 32.95
N GLY A 349 4.65 10.49 32.72
CA GLY A 349 4.93 11.46 33.80
C GLY A 349 6.40 11.63 34.17
N VAL A 350 7.31 10.96 33.46
CA VAL A 350 8.75 10.99 33.64
C VAL A 350 9.41 11.52 32.36
N ASP A 351 10.11 12.64 32.49
CA ASP A 351 10.89 13.22 31.41
C ASP A 351 12.17 12.38 31.22
N LEU A 352 12.39 11.84 30.01
CA LEU A 352 13.64 11.16 29.65
C LEU A 352 14.65 12.13 29.02
N VAL A 353 14.16 13.03 28.15
CA VAL A 353 14.99 14.04 27.46
C VAL A 353 14.37 15.45 27.51
N GLY A 354 13.11 15.57 27.94
CA GLY A 354 12.48 16.85 28.30
C GLY A 354 10.96 16.74 28.48
N SER A 355 10.27 17.88 28.41
CA SER A 355 8.83 17.99 28.68
C SER A 355 8.03 18.12 27.39
N VAL A 356 6.80 17.61 27.36
CA VAL A 356 5.81 17.82 26.27
C VAL A 356 5.57 19.30 25.95
N SER A 357 5.78 20.19 26.91
CA SER A 357 5.72 21.65 26.67
C SER A 357 6.80 22.18 25.71
N ALA A 358 7.78 21.37 25.35
CA ALA A 358 8.83 21.69 24.38
C ALA A 358 8.43 21.41 22.92
N CYS A 359 7.27 20.80 22.68
CA CYS A 359 6.74 20.66 21.32
C CYS A 359 6.55 22.04 20.67
N SER A 360 6.74 22.12 19.36
CA SER A 360 6.57 23.39 18.64
C SER A 360 5.14 23.91 18.78
N GLN A 361 4.92 25.21 18.61
CA GLN A 361 3.58 25.81 18.72
C GLN A 361 2.52 25.17 17.80
N VAL A 362 2.94 24.53 16.70
CA VAL A 362 2.00 23.81 15.81
C VAL A 362 1.50 22.50 16.43
N PHE A 363 2.24 21.95 17.40
CA PHE A 363 1.98 20.68 18.08
C PHE A 363 1.97 20.86 19.62
N ASP A 364 1.45 22.00 20.10
CA ASP A 364 1.31 22.29 21.53
C ASP A 364 0.09 21.61 22.18
N HIS A 365 -0.77 21.01 21.34
CA HIS A 365 -1.89 20.15 21.70
C HIS A 365 -1.66 18.68 21.33
N SER A 366 -2.52 17.78 21.81
CA SER A 366 -2.47 16.37 21.39
C SER A 366 -2.83 16.24 19.91
N LEU A 367 -2.42 15.16 19.26
CA LEU A 367 -2.71 14.96 17.83
C LEU A 367 -4.21 14.78 17.59
N THR A 368 -4.93 14.14 18.53
CA THR A 368 -6.39 14.09 18.53
C THR A 368 -7.04 15.47 18.67
N ASP A 369 -6.54 16.33 19.57
CA ASP A 369 -7.08 17.70 19.73
C ASP A 369 -6.80 18.60 18.51
N LEU A 370 -5.84 18.21 17.67
CA LEU A 370 -5.48 18.88 16.43
C LEU A 370 -6.21 18.29 15.21
N ASP A 371 -7.17 17.39 15.42
CA ASP A 371 -7.92 16.70 14.36
C ASP A 371 -6.99 16.03 13.32
N ILE A 372 -5.85 15.49 13.78
CA ILE A 372 -4.95 14.72 12.92
C ILE A 372 -5.58 13.36 12.63
N PRO A 373 -5.72 12.95 11.35
CA PRO A 373 -6.41 11.72 11.00
C PRO A 373 -5.78 10.45 11.60
N ALA A 374 -6.64 9.58 12.09
CA ALA A 374 -6.35 8.31 12.73
C ALA A 374 -7.15 7.16 12.11
N ILE A 375 -6.72 5.91 12.35
CA ILE A 375 -7.46 4.70 11.95
C ILE A 375 -8.91 4.73 12.48
N GLY A 376 -9.13 5.35 13.63
CA GLY A 376 -10.46 5.50 14.22
C GLY A 376 -11.40 6.46 13.46
N ASP A 377 -10.88 7.24 12.52
CA ASP A 377 -11.67 8.16 11.67
C ASP A 377 -12.11 7.51 10.35
N ILE A 378 -11.59 6.32 10.04
CA ILE A 378 -12.06 5.49 8.92
C ILE A 378 -13.44 4.96 9.27
N ASP A 379 -14.36 4.94 8.29
CA ASP A 379 -15.68 4.35 8.50
C ASP A 379 -15.57 2.92 9.04
N ALA A 380 -16.41 2.60 10.02
CA ALA A 380 -16.29 1.34 10.75
C ALA A 380 -16.60 0.13 9.86
N ASP A 381 -17.50 0.29 8.89
CA ASP A 381 -17.89 -0.77 7.97
C ASP A 381 -16.79 -0.98 6.92
N ASP A 382 -16.28 0.10 6.30
CA ASP A 382 -15.15 0.05 5.36
C ASP A 382 -13.91 -0.61 5.99
N ARG A 383 -13.61 -0.23 7.23
CA ARG A 383 -12.51 -0.82 8.00
C ARG A 383 -12.76 -2.29 8.28
N ALA A 384 -13.97 -2.69 8.66
CA ALA A 384 -14.31 -4.08 8.92
C ALA A 384 -14.19 -4.95 7.67
N ASP A 385 -14.60 -4.44 6.51
CA ASP A 385 -14.49 -5.13 5.23
C ASP A 385 -13.04 -5.36 4.83
N MET A 386 -12.19 -4.34 4.94
CA MET A 386 -10.75 -4.51 4.69
C MET A 386 -10.10 -5.52 5.64
N ILE A 387 -10.49 -5.52 6.92
CA ILE A 387 -10.02 -6.51 7.89
C ILE A 387 -10.49 -7.91 7.49
N CYS A 388 -11.77 -8.07 7.13
CA CYS A 388 -12.30 -9.35 6.70
C CYS A 388 -11.52 -9.89 5.50
N VAL A 389 -11.29 -9.06 4.47
CA VAL A 389 -10.59 -9.50 3.25
C VAL A 389 -9.14 -9.88 3.57
N ALA A 390 -8.48 -9.15 4.46
CA ALA A 390 -7.14 -9.54 4.92
C ALA A 390 -7.15 -10.86 5.70
N GLU A 391 -8.19 -11.15 6.49
CA GLU A 391 -8.28 -12.40 7.26
C GLU A 391 -8.67 -13.60 6.40
N ASN A 392 -9.61 -13.42 5.47
CA ASN A 392 -10.33 -14.51 4.83
C ASN A 392 -10.14 -14.58 3.31
N GLY A 393 -9.56 -13.55 2.70
CA GLY A 393 -9.51 -13.38 1.24
C GLY A 393 -10.84 -12.88 0.67
N LEU A 394 -10.88 -12.59 -0.64
CA LEU A 394 -12.05 -12.00 -1.31
C LEU A 394 -13.30 -12.88 -1.21
N GLU A 395 -13.15 -14.20 -1.35
CA GLU A 395 -14.28 -15.15 -1.32
C GLU A 395 -14.80 -15.42 0.10
N GLY A 396 -14.05 -15.03 1.13
CA GLY A 396 -14.36 -15.36 2.52
C GLY A 396 -15.22 -14.34 3.25
N CYS A 397 -15.56 -13.22 2.60
CA CYS A 397 -16.26 -12.08 3.22
C CYS A 397 -17.71 -11.91 2.75
N GLU A 398 -18.14 -12.69 1.76
CA GLU A 398 -19.55 -12.76 1.34
C GLU A 398 -20.36 -13.59 2.35
N GLU A 399 -20.63 -13.09 3.56
CA GLU A 399 -21.71 -13.55 4.44
C GLU A 399 -21.76 -12.73 5.74
N ASN A 400 -22.49 -11.60 5.76
CA ASN A 400 -23.10 -11.07 7.00
C ASN A 400 -24.34 -10.18 6.78
N GLU A 401 -24.97 -10.16 5.59
CA GLU A 401 -26.32 -9.57 5.44
C GLU A 401 -27.43 -10.57 5.80
N THR A 402 -27.37 -11.20 6.97
CA THR A 402 -28.58 -11.78 7.58
C THR A 402 -28.48 -11.80 9.11
N ASN A 403 -29.10 -10.82 9.76
CA ASN A 403 -30.03 -11.06 10.88
C ASN A 403 -30.94 -9.86 11.16
#